data_AF-A0A932DJN4-F1
#
_entry.id   AF-A0A932DJN4-F1
#
_cell.length_a   1.000
_cell.length_b   1.000
_cell.length_c   1.000
_cell.angle_alpha   90.00
_cell.angle_beta   90.00
_cell.angle_gamma   90.00
#
_symmetry.space_group_name_H-M   'P 1'
#
loop_
_entity.id
_entity.type
_entity.pdbx_description
1 polymer ?
#
loop_
_entity_poly.entity_id
_entity_poly.type
_entity_poly.pdbx_seq_one_letter_code
_entity_poly.pdbx_strand_id
1 'polypeptide(L)'
;SKPSYEAIQKALELNATFATIGFSKTNAFPGVDGEIQTTAYHGPLYLEFTIEPDGKISYICEHGNEETEYQSGLDIDQAIEIIRSFRGRLWALSASFINSTMTPIKEISRVLPSNLQVMEAESQSLTKSAFPRVESALANTLTDSTRTLQVSPLSFGTFQPINFLKITGSYRAPVHRGMSATTT
;
A
#
# COMPACT_ATOMS: atom_id res chain seq x y z
N SER A 1 -0.23 -16.18 -23.13
CA SER A 1 -1.62 -16.64 -23.32
C SER A 1 -2.58 -15.58 -22.80
N LYS A 2 -3.83 -15.54 -23.29
CA LYS A 2 -4.85 -14.64 -22.74
C LYS A 2 -5.37 -15.21 -21.41
N PRO A 3 -5.54 -14.40 -20.35
CA PRO A 3 -6.13 -14.87 -19.11
C PRO A 3 -7.54 -15.43 -19.28
N SER A 4 -7.85 -16.45 -18.48
CA SER A 4 -9.20 -17.04 -18.45
C SER A 4 -10.20 -16.06 -17.83
N TYR A 5 -11.48 -16.21 -18.18
CA TYR A 5 -12.53 -15.37 -17.56
C TYR A 5 -12.58 -15.56 -16.04
N GLU A 6 -12.37 -16.79 -15.57
CA GLU A 6 -12.30 -17.11 -14.15
C GLU A 6 -11.13 -16.38 -13.45
N ALA A 7 -9.94 -16.39 -14.04
CA ALA A 7 -8.79 -15.66 -13.49
C ALA A 7 -9.07 -14.16 -13.39
N ILE A 8 -9.73 -13.57 -14.41
CA ILE A 8 -10.14 -12.16 -14.39
C ILE A 8 -11.13 -11.89 -13.26
N GLN A 9 -12.12 -12.76 -13.04
CA GLN A 9 -13.09 -12.57 -11.94
C GLN A 9 -12.40 -12.64 -10.57
N LYS A 10 -11.53 -13.62 -10.36
CA LYS A 10 -10.74 -13.74 -9.12
C LYS A 10 -9.86 -12.51 -8.89
N ALA A 11 -9.19 -12.00 -9.93
CA ALA A 11 -8.36 -10.80 -9.83
C ALA A 11 -9.18 -9.56 -9.42
N LEU A 12 -10.37 -9.39 -9.99
CA LEU A 12 -11.30 -8.32 -9.60
C LEU A 12 -11.75 -8.44 -8.15
N GLU A 13 -12.03 -9.67 -7.70
CA GLU A 13 -12.45 -9.94 -6.33
C GLU A 13 -11.34 -9.68 -5.30
N LEU A 14 -10.10 -10.11 -5.58
CA LEU A 14 -8.94 -9.79 -4.75
C LEU A 14 -8.72 -8.27 -4.69
N ASN A 15 -8.79 -7.58 -5.83
CA ASN A 15 -8.59 -6.14 -5.88
C ASN A 15 -9.67 -5.35 -5.13
N ALA A 16 -10.93 -5.76 -5.24
CA ALA A 16 -12.01 -5.21 -4.42
C ALA A 16 -11.76 -5.46 -2.92
N THR A 17 -11.29 -6.65 -2.57
CA THR A 17 -10.98 -7.00 -1.18
C THR A 17 -9.84 -6.14 -0.63
N PHE A 18 -8.75 -5.92 -1.37
CA PHE A 18 -7.68 -5.00 -0.99
C PHE A 18 -8.20 -3.60 -0.65
N ALA A 19 -9.05 -3.04 -1.53
CA ALA A 19 -9.64 -1.73 -1.32
C ALA A 19 -10.49 -1.69 -0.04
N THR A 20 -11.29 -2.74 0.23
CA THR A 20 -12.17 -2.78 1.40
C THR A 20 -11.43 -2.79 2.73
N ILE A 21 -10.19 -3.30 2.76
CA ILE A 21 -9.38 -3.36 3.99
C ILE A 21 -8.40 -2.20 4.16
N GLY A 22 -8.32 -1.31 3.17
CA GLY A 22 -7.55 -0.06 3.25
C GLY A 22 -6.24 -0.03 2.47
N PHE A 23 -5.97 -1.00 1.58
CA PHE A 23 -4.91 -0.83 0.60
C PHE A 23 -5.33 0.19 -0.45
N SER A 24 -4.55 1.27 -0.59
CA SER A 24 -4.83 2.37 -1.54
C SER A 24 -4.02 2.28 -2.83
N LYS A 25 -3.01 1.42 -2.87
CA LYS A 25 -2.15 1.18 -4.02
C LYS A 25 -2.23 -0.29 -4.37
N THR A 26 -2.87 -0.59 -5.49
CA THR A 26 -3.01 -1.95 -6.00
C THR A 26 -2.81 -1.97 -7.51
N ASN A 27 -2.24 -3.05 -8.01
CA ASN A 27 -2.01 -3.26 -9.43
C ASN A 27 -2.45 -4.67 -9.83
N ALA A 28 -2.73 -4.86 -11.11
CA ALA A 28 -2.97 -6.18 -11.69
C ALA A 28 -2.27 -6.26 -13.05
N PHE A 29 -1.50 -7.32 -13.27
CA PHE A 29 -0.71 -7.53 -14.48
C PHE A 29 -1.04 -8.90 -15.09
N PRO A 30 -1.33 -8.96 -16.40
CA PRO A 30 -1.42 -10.23 -17.09
C PRO A 30 -0.01 -10.83 -17.23
N GLY A 31 0.12 -12.11 -16.90
CA GLY A 31 1.34 -12.86 -17.09
C GLY A 31 1.44 -13.53 -18.45
N VAL A 32 2.54 -14.25 -18.68
CA VAL A 32 2.90 -14.78 -20.00
C VAL A 32 2.13 -16.04 -20.36
N ASP A 33 1.68 -16.81 -19.37
CA ASP A 33 0.99 -18.09 -19.51
C ASP A 33 -0.52 -17.98 -19.24
N GLY A 34 -1.04 -16.75 -19.11
CA GLY A 34 -2.45 -16.46 -18.87
C GLY A 34 -2.82 -16.36 -17.38
N GLU A 35 -1.82 -16.42 -16.51
CA GLU A 35 -1.91 -16.03 -15.12
C GLU A 35 -2.18 -14.51 -14.98
N ILE A 36 -2.70 -14.12 -13.82
CA ILE A 36 -2.83 -12.71 -13.44
C ILE A 36 -2.16 -12.52 -12.09
N GLN A 37 -1.20 -11.60 -12.04
CA GLN A 37 -0.57 -11.19 -10.80
C GLN A 37 -1.27 -9.94 -10.28
N THR A 38 -1.84 -10.02 -9.08
CA THR A 38 -2.43 -8.89 -8.37
C THR A 38 -1.54 -8.51 -7.18
N THR A 39 -1.29 -7.23 -7.01
CA THR A 39 -0.38 -6.74 -5.97
C THR A 39 -1.02 -5.62 -5.16
N ALA A 40 -0.65 -5.53 -3.89
CA ALA A 40 -1.08 -4.48 -2.99
C ALA A 40 0.10 -3.98 -2.14
N TYR A 41 0.15 -2.66 -1.91
CA TYR A 41 1.28 -2.00 -1.27
C TYR A 41 0.83 -1.15 -0.07
N HIS A 42 1.52 -1.27 1.07
CA HIS A 42 1.35 -0.40 2.21
C HIS A 42 2.67 -0.15 2.95
N GLY A 43 3.32 0.99 2.67
CA GLY A 43 4.63 1.28 3.24
C GLY A 43 5.65 0.21 2.82
N PRO A 44 6.32 -0.48 3.75
CA PRO A 44 7.24 -1.56 3.43
C PRO A 44 6.53 -2.91 3.21
N LEU A 45 5.23 -3.01 3.46
CA LEU A 45 4.47 -4.24 3.24
C LEU A 45 4.06 -4.35 1.77
N TYR A 46 4.39 -5.49 1.17
CA TYR A 46 4.02 -5.86 -0.19
C TYR A 46 3.33 -7.21 -0.19
N LEU A 47 2.12 -7.24 -0.77
CA LEU A 47 1.37 -8.48 -0.97
C LEU A 47 1.28 -8.75 -2.46
N GLU A 48 1.57 -9.98 -2.85
CA GLU A 48 1.45 -10.46 -4.22
C GLU A 48 0.62 -11.73 -4.24
N PHE A 49 -0.33 -11.79 -5.16
CA PHE A 49 -1.13 -12.97 -5.43
C PHE A 49 -1.09 -13.27 -6.92
N THR A 50 -0.69 -14.48 -7.28
CA THR A 50 -0.65 -14.95 -8.66
C THR A 50 -1.77 -15.97 -8.87
N ILE A 51 -2.71 -15.62 -9.74
CA ILE A 51 -3.85 -16.46 -10.12
C ILE A 51 -3.47 -17.22 -11.38
N GLU A 52 -3.26 -18.52 -11.24
CA GLU A 52 -2.89 -19.43 -12.31
C GLU A 52 -4.06 -19.68 -13.28
N PRO A 53 -3.79 -20.15 -14.51
CA PRO A 53 -4.85 -20.46 -15.48
C PRO A 53 -5.86 -21.52 -15.03
N ASP A 54 -5.46 -22.42 -14.12
CA ASP A 54 -6.31 -23.45 -13.50
C ASP A 54 -7.14 -22.90 -12.31
N GLY A 55 -7.00 -21.61 -12.03
CA GLY A 55 -7.71 -20.92 -10.96
C GLY A 55 -7.09 -21.09 -9.58
N LYS A 56 -5.96 -21.79 -9.44
CA LYS A 56 -5.20 -21.84 -8.18
C LYS A 56 -4.45 -20.53 -7.95
N ILE A 57 -4.27 -20.20 -6.68
CA ILE A 57 -3.65 -18.94 -6.28
C ILE A 57 -2.39 -19.25 -5.48
N SER A 58 -1.29 -18.56 -5.82
CA SER A 58 -0.13 -18.45 -4.95
C SER A 58 -0.05 -17.05 -4.35
N TYR A 59 0.56 -16.96 -3.18
CA TYR A 59 0.62 -15.78 -2.34
C TYR A 59 2.04 -15.57 -1.83
N ILE A 60 2.51 -14.32 -1.89
CA ILE A 60 3.77 -13.85 -1.33
C ILE A 60 3.50 -12.62 -0.44
N CYS A 61 4.14 -12.59 0.73
CA CYS A 61 4.23 -11.42 1.59
C CYS A 61 5.68 -10.98 1.72
N GLU A 62 5.98 -9.74 1.35
CA GLU A 62 7.29 -9.15 1.61
C GLU A 62 7.17 -7.98 2.59
N HIS A 63 8.18 -7.85 3.45
CA HIS A 63 8.36 -6.68 4.30
C HIS A 63 9.73 -6.06 3.96
N GLY A 64 9.73 -4.93 3.26
CA GLY A 64 10.93 -4.33 2.73
C GLY A 64 11.43 -5.11 1.51
N ASN A 65 12.52 -5.83 1.66
CA ASN A 65 13.13 -6.65 0.60
C ASN A 65 13.24 -8.13 1.00
N GLU A 66 12.50 -8.54 2.03
CA GLU A 66 12.53 -9.91 2.55
C GLU A 66 11.15 -10.55 2.40
N GLU A 67 11.12 -11.72 1.76
CA GLU A 67 9.95 -12.59 1.73
C GLU A 67 9.74 -13.17 3.12
N THR A 68 8.57 -12.88 3.70
CA THR A 68 8.19 -13.27 5.05
C THR A 68 7.20 -14.42 5.08
N GLU A 69 6.36 -14.55 4.05
CA GLU A 69 5.35 -15.61 3.94
C GLU A 69 5.18 -16.02 2.47
N TYR A 70 5.06 -17.32 2.22
CA TYR A 70 4.71 -17.89 0.92
C TYR A 70 3.68 -19.02 1.09
N GLN A 71 2.65 -19.02 0.25
CA GLN A 71 1.64 -20.08 0.18
C GLN A 71 1.25 -20.34 -1.27
N SER A 72 0.88 -21.58 -1.60
CA SER A 72 0.48 -21.96 -2.95
C SER A 72 -0.69 -22.94 -2.95
N GLY A 73 -1.37 -23.05 -4.10
CA GLY A 73 -2.50 -23.95 -4.28
C GLY A 73 -3.79 -23.48 -3.59
N LEU A 74 -3.85 -22.20 -3.21
CA LEU A 74 -4.98 -21.58 -2.54
C LEU A 74 -6.19 -21.50 -3.48
N ASP A 75 -7.38 -21.60 -2.90
CA ASP A 75 -8.59 -21.11 -3.54
C ASP A 75 -8.83 -19.61 -3.24
N ILE A 76 -9.90 -19.06 -3.82
CA ILE A 76 -10.22 -17.64 -3.70
C ILE A 76 -10.64 -17.26 -2.27
N ASP A 77 -11.36 -18.14 -1.57
CA ASP A 77 -11.83 -17.87 -0.22
C ASP A 77 -10.64 -17.80 0.75
N GLN A 78 -9.70 -18.74 0.62
CA GLN A 78 -8.45 -18.74 1.38
C GLN A 78 -7.60 -17.49 1.11
N ALA A 79 -7.47 -17.08 -0.16
CA ALA A 79 -6.75 -15.86 -0.51
C ALA A 79 -7.40 -14.61 0.11
N ILE A 80 -8.75 -14.53 0.11
CA ILE A 80 -9.50 -13.44 0.74
C ILE A 80 -9.31 -13.43 2.26
N GLU A 81 -9.29 -14.59 2.92
CA GLU A 81 -9.02 -14.69 4.36
C GLU A 81 -7.62 -14.17 4.71
N ILE A 82 -6.61 -14.52 3.90
CA ILE A 82 -5.25 -13.98 4.04
C ILE A 82 -5.30 -12.46 3.97
N ILE A 83 -5.92 -11.89 2.94
CA ILE A 83 -6.05 -10.42 2.79
C ILE A 83 -6.71 -9.81 4.03
N ARG A 84 -7.85 -10.35 4.47
CA ARG A 84 -8.59 -9.84 5.64
C ARG A 84 -7.78 -9.88 6.93
N SER A 85 -6.87 -10.85 7.08
CA SER A 85 -5.97 -10.92 8.25
C SER A 85 -5.06 -9.68 8.39
N PHE A 86 -4.81 -8.94 7.30
CA PHE A 86 -3.96 -7.76 7.33
C PHE A 86 -4.64 -6.50 7.88
N ARG A 87 -5.97 -6.48 8.03
CA ARG A 87 -6.68 -5.29 8.51
C ARG A 87 -6.12 -4.76 9.85
N GLY A 88 -5.87 -5.65 10.81
CA GLY A 88 -5.28 -5.28 12.10
C GLY A 88 -3.83 -4.81 11.97
N ARG A 89 -3.05 -5.45 11.10
CA ARG A 89 -1.64 -5.09 10.83
C ARG A 89 -1.53 -3.69 10.20
N LEU A 90 -2.37 -3.38 9.22
CA LEU A 90 -2.41 -2.07 8.55
C LEU A 90 -2.73 -0.93 9.52
N TRP A 91 -3.70 -1.14 10.41
CA TRP A 91 -4.07 -0.13 11.41
C TRP A 91 -2.97 0.09 12.45
N ALA A 92 -2.30 -0.98 12.89
CA ALA A 92 -1.14 -0.86 13.77
C ALA A 92 -0.02 -0.04 13.12
N LEU A 93 0.31 -0.32 11.85
CA LEU A 93 1.33 0.43 11.09
C LEU A 93 0.95 1.90 10.89
N SER A 94 -0.34 2.19 10.68
CA SER A 94 -0.84 3.56 10.52
C SER A 94 -0.76 4.36 11.83
N ALA A 95 -1.05 3.74 12.98
CA ALA A 95 -0.92 4.39 14.29
C ALA A 95 0.54 4.68 14.67
N SER A 96 1.48 3.84 14.23
CA SER A 96 2.92 4.11 14.37
C SER A 96 3.42 5.23 13.46
N PHE A 97 2.62 5.66 12.48
CA PHE A 97 2.92 6.76 11.56
C PHE A 97 2.26 8.08 11.98
N ILE A 98 2.05 8.30 13.28
CA ILE A 98 1.93 9.67 13.81
C ILE A 98 3.31 10.29 13.63
N ASN A 99 3.51 10.92 12.47
CA ASN A 99 4.66 11.77 12.23
C ASN A 99 4.77 12.70 13.44
N SER A 100 5.92 12.68 14.10
CA SER A 100 6.20 13.49 15.27
C SER A 100 6.04 14.96 14.93
N THR A 101 4.81 15.46 15.02
CA THR A 101 4.51 16.87 15.22
C THR A 101 4.64 17.14 16.71
N MET A 102 5.71 16.64 17.36
CA MET A 102 6.16 17.26 18.59
C MET A 102 6.62 18.65 18.20
N THR A 103 5.83 19.65 18.59
CA THR A 103 6.32 21.03 18.68
C THR A 103 7.60 20.95 19.53
N PRO A 104 8.75 21.42 19.04
CA PRO A 104 9.94 21.47 19.88
C PRO A 104 9.57 22.32 21.09
N ILE A 105 9.58 21.70 22.27
CA ILE A 105 9.59 22.45 23.53
C ILE A 105 10.91 23.23 23.48
N LYS A 106 10.80 24.48 23.05
CA LYS A 106 11.86 25.46 23.15
C LYS A 106 11.92 25.88 24.61
N GLU A 107 12.57 25.09 25.45
CA GLU A 107 13.29 25.67 26.59
C GLU A 107 14.38 26.55 25.94
N ILE A 108 14.50 27.85 26.17
CA ILE A 108 14.46 28.58 27.43
C ILE A 108 14.00 30.02 27.13
N SER A 109 12.97 30.51 27.81
CA SER A 109 12.92 31.92 28.22
C SER A 109 12.83 31.92 29.74
N ARG A 110 13.95 32.27 30.39
CA ARG A 110 14.00 32.52 31.83
C ARG A 110 13.22 33.80 32.11
N VAL A 111 12.01 33.68 32.63
CA VAL A 111 11.41 34.72 33.47
C VAL A 111 10.81 34.03 34.70
N LEU A 112 11.15 34.57 35.88
CA LEU A 112 10.92 34.05 37.22
C LEU A 112 9.44 33.69 37.54
N PRO A 113 9.20 32.86 38.57
CA PRO A 113 7.87 32.45 38.97
C PRO A 113 7.14 33.61 39.67
N SER A 114 6.04 34.09 39.09
CA SER A 114 5.06 34.87 39.84
C SER A 114 4.14 33.91 40.59
N ASN A 115 4.27 33.95 41.91
CA ASN A 115 3.44 33.31 42.94
C ASN A 115 2.03 32.91 42.49
N LEU A 116 1.73 31.62 42.67
CA LEU A 116 0.37 31.09 42.71
C LEU A 116 -0.23 31.46 44.07
N GLN A 117 -0.98 32.57 44.12
CA GLN A 117 -2.00 32.74 45.15
C GLN A 117 -3.31 32.20 44.61
N VAL A 118 -3.79 31.15 45.29
CA VAL A 118 -5.16 30.69 45.27
C VAL A 118 -6.06 31.87 45.61
N MET A 119 -6.97 32.24 44.71
CA MET A 119 -8.23 32.85 45.12
C MET A 119 -9.32 32.55 44.10
N GLU A 120 -10.28 31.79 44.58
CA GLU A 120 -11.62 31.58 44.04
C GLU A 120 -12.34 32.93 43.95
N ALA A 121 -12.90 33.27 42.79
CA ALA A 121 -13.96 34.26 42.67
C ALA A 121 -14.74 34.06 41.36
N GLU A 122 -16.05 34.11 41.53
CA GLU A 122 -17.10 33.75 40.61
C GLU A 122 -17.23 34.66 39.38
N SER A 123 -17.77 34.05 38.31
CA SER A 123 -18.77 34.56 37.37
C SER A 123 -18.87 36.08 37.14
N GLN A 124 -18.66 36.49 35.88
CA GLN A 124 -19.52 37.52 35.30
C GLN A 124 -19.70 37.35 33.79
N SER A 125 -20.95 37.39 33.41
CA SER A 125 -21.53 37.24 32.10
C SER A 125 -21.30 38.44 31.17
N LEU A 126 -21.09 38.14 29.89
CA LEU A 126 -21.73 38.76 28.71
C LEU A 126 -21.46 40.25 28.42
N THR A 127 -20.65 40.50 27.37
CA THR A 127 -20.96 41.59 26.43
C THR A 127 -20.58 41.21 25.00
N LYS A 128 -21.60 41.27 24.13
CA LYS A 128 -21.58 41.16 22.66
C LYS A 128 -20.89 42.36 22.00
N SER A 129 -20.66 42.19 20.68
CA SER A 129 -20.41 43.19 19.61
C SER A 129 -18.95 43.25 19.15
N ALA A 130 -18.59 43.35 17.87
CA ALA A 130 -19.32 43.34 16.60
C ALA A 130 -18.31 42.98 15.48
N PHE A 131 -18.82 42.44 14.36
CA PHE A 131 -18.06 42.33 13.10
C PHE A 131 -17.99 43.68 12.39
N PRO A 132 -16.85 44.04 11.79
CA PRO A 132 -16.82 44.85 10.58
C PRO A 132 -16.52 43.96 9.37
N ARG A 133 -17.56 43.82 8.55
CA ARG A 133 -17.51 43.47 7.13
C ARG A 133 -16.78 44.58 6.37
N VAL A 134 -15.79 44.22 5.55
CA VAL A 134 -15.34 45.04 4.42
C VAL A 134 -15.14 44.11 3.22
N GLU A 135 -16.15 44.09 2.34
CA GLU A 135 -15.97 43.91 0.90
C GLU A 135 -15.11 45.09 0.39
N SER A 136 -14.25 45.02 -0.61
CA SER A 136 -14.41 44.55 -1.97
C SER A 136 -13.07 44.82 -2.68
N ALA A 137 -12.64 43.94 -3.58
CA ALA A 137 -12.18 44.34 -4.92
C ALA A 137 -11.84 43.09 -5.73
N LEU A 138 -12.71 42.79 -6.71
CA LEU A 138 -12.37 42.00 -7.88
C LEU A 138 -11.31 42.76 -8.70
N ALA A 139 -10.26 42.06 -9.13
CA ALA A 139 -9.43 42.49 -10.25
C ALA A 139 -9.50 41.42 -11.34
N ASN A 140 -10.24 41.73 -12.41
CA ASN A 140 -10.16 41.01 -13.68
C ASN A 140 -9.22 41.79 -14.61
N THR A 141 -8.13 41.16 -15.02
CA THR A 141 -7.24 41.55 -16.12
C THR A 141 -6.43 40.30 -16.46
N LEU A 142 -6.14 39.90 -17.70
CA LEU A 142 -6.50 40.30 -19.05
C LEU A 142 -6.03 39.09 -19.90
N THR A 143 -6.84 38.67 -20.87
CA THR A 143 -6.46 37.77 -21.96
C THR A 143 -5.24 38.30 -22.72
N ASP A 144 -4.22 37.47 -22.95
CA ASP A 144 -3.82 37.16 -24.34
C ASP A 144 -2.79 36.04 -24.50
N SER A 145 -2.96 35.39 -25.66
CA SER A 145 -2.25 34.29 -26.29
C SER A 145 -0.72 34.46 -26.38
N THR A 146 0.05 33.37 -26.21
CA THR A 146 1.20 33.07 -27.08
C THR A 146 1.46 31.56 -27.25
N ARG A 147 1.05 31.08 -28.42
CA ARG A 147 1.70 30.18 -29.39
C ARG A 147 2.78 29.16 -28.92
N THR A 148 2.53 27.93 -29.34
CA THR A 148 3.39 26.77 -29.64
C THR A 148 4.90 26.92 -29.44
N LEU A 149 5.47 26.11 -28.55
CA LEU A 149 6.90 25.80 -28.52
C LEU A 149 7.16 24.34 -28.90
N GLN A 150 8.24 24.19 -29.66
CA GLN A 150 8.67 23.00 -30.38
C GLN A 150 8.80 21.76 -29.50
N VAL A 151 8.27 20.66 -30.03
CA VAL A 151 8.53 19.30 -29.60
C VAL A 151 10.03 19.04 -29.63
N SER A 152 10.60 18.70 -28.47
CA SER A 152 11.89 18.03 -28.42
C SER A 152 11.69 16.55 -28.79
N PRO A 153 12.52 15.96 -29.67
CA PRO A 153 12.39 14.55 -29.99
C PRO A 153 12.62 13.72 -28.71
N LEU A 154 11.64 12.89 -28.38
CA LEU A 154 11.79 11.82 -27.39
C LEU A 154 12.76 10.80 -27.97
N SER A 155 14.02 10.85 -27.53
CA SER A 155 14.96 9.75 -27.65
C SER A 155 14.48 8.61 -26.75
N PHE A 156 14.11 7.49 -27.36
CA PHE A 156 13.91 6.24 -26.65
C PHE A 156 15.26 5.78 -26.08
N GLY A 157 15.31 5.60 -24.77
CA GLY A 157 16.48 5.08 -24.05
C GLY A 157 16.87 3.70 -24.57
N THR A 158 18.18 3.51 -24.75
CA THR A 158 18.79 2.22 -25.03
C THR A 158 18.53 1.27 -23.86
N PHE A 159 17.77 0.22 -24.11
CA PHE A 159 17.59 -0.90 -23.21
C PHE A 159 18.93 -1.62 -23.07
N GLN A 160 19.56 -1.55 -21.90
CA GLN A 160 20.66 -2.44 -21.52
C GLN A 160 20.02 -3.74 -21.00
N PRO A 161 20.27 -4.91 -21.59
CA PRO A 161 19.80 -6.17 -21.03
C PRO A 161 20.59 -6.45 -19.74
N ILE A 162 19.90 -6.38 -18.60
CA ILE A 162 20.42 -6.90 -17.33
C ILE A 162 20.35 -8.42 -17.43
N ASN A 163 21.48 -9.06 -17.16
CA ASN A 163 21.65 -10.52 -17.12
C ASN A 163 20.61 -11.16 -16.20
N PHE A 164 19.69 -11.93 -16.78
CA PHE A 164 18.87 -12.86 -16.01
C PHE A 164 19.77 -13.93 -15.41
N LEU A 165 19.89 -13.94 -14.07
CA LEU A 165 20.40 -15.09 -13.35
C LEU A 165 19.43 -16.26 -13.60
N LYS A 166 19.90 -17.29 -14.32
CA LYS A 166 19.24 -18.59 -14.39
C LYS A 166 19.21 -19.19 -12.97
N ILE A 167 18.05 -19.13 -12.31
CA ILE A 167 17.77 -19.97 -11.15
C ILE A 167 17.34 -21.33 -11.71
N THR A 168 18.29 -22.26 -11.81
CA THR A 168 17.99 -23.67 -12.05
C THR A 168 17.45 -24.29 -10.76
N GLY A 169 16.13 -24.39 -10.66
CA GLY A 169 15.47 -25.21 -9.63
C GLY A 169 15.81 -26.68 -9.84
N SER A 170 16.57 -27.25 -8.90
CA SER A 170 16.86 -28.67 -8.82
C SER A 170 15.66 -29.40 -8.19
N TYR A 171 14.83 -30.01 -9.03
CA TYR A 171 13.79 -30.91 -8.60
C TYR A 171 14.42 -32.20 -8.06
N ARG A 172 14.45 -32.36 -6.73
CA ARG A 172 14.71 -33.66 -6.10
C ARG A 172 13.41 -34.47 -6.11
N ALA A 173 13.33 -35.45 -7.01
CA ALA A 173 12.29 -36.46 -6.96
C ALA A 173 12.44 -37.33 -5.70
N PRO A 174 11.33 -37.73 -5.05
CA PRO A 174 11.38 -38.66 -3.92
C PRO A 174 11.76 -40.05 -4.40
N VAL A 175 12.82 -40.60 -3.80
CA VAL A 175 13.25 -41.99 -3.99
C VAL A 175 12.24 -42.91 -3.30
N HIS A 176 11.37 -43.52 -4.08
CA HIS A 176 10.56 -44.64 -3.66
C HIS A 176 11.48 -45.87 -3.52
N ARG A 177 11.82 -46.27 -2.29
CA ARG A 177 12.41 -47.58 -2.02
C ARG A 177 11.47 -48.37 -1.13
N GLY A 178 10.83 -49.36 -1.73
CA GLY A 178 10.00 -50.34 -1.06
C GLY A 178 10.79 -51.51 -0.49
N MET A 179 9.99 -52.39 0.15
CA MET A 179 10.29 -53.74 0.67
C MET A 179 11.09 -53.75 1.98
N SER A 180 10.64 -54.46 3.01
CA SER A 180 10.37 -55.90 2.95
C SER A 180 9.19 -56.36 3.79
N ALA A 181 8.48 -57.35 3.26
CA ALA A 181 7.60 -58.26 3.98
C ALA A 181 7.93 -59.71 3.56
N THR A 182 7.62 -60.63 4.46
CA THR A 182 7.56 -62.11 4.34
C THR A 182 8.83 -62.85 4.76
N THR A 183 8.90 -63.46 5.95
CA THR A 183 8.28 -64.71 6.49
C THR A 183 8.88 -66.00 5.92
N THR A 184 9.59 -66.74 6.78
CA THR A 184 9.42 -68.15 7.23
C THR A 184 10.78 -68.82 7.37
#